data_AF-A0A1B6EML4-F1
#
_entry.id   AF-A0A1B6EML4-F1
#
_cell.length_a   1.000
_cell.length_b   1.000
_cell.length_c   1.000
_cell.angle_alpha   90.00
_cell.angle_beta   90.00
_cell.angle_gamma   90.00
#
_symmetry.space_group_name_H-M   'P 1'
#
loop_
_entity.id
_entity.type
_entity.pdbx_description
1 polymer ?
#
loop_
_entity_poly.entity_id
_entity_poly.type
_entity_poly.pdbx_seq_one_letter_code
_entity_poly.pdbx_strand_id
1 'polypeptide(L)'
;MVYLKKSDQTLGHSFKSSKIQFKKFSKSYGFQHTTTSPKFSQSNGEAEAAVKIAKIILKKNAEDPYLALLAYRTTPLQNGYSPSQLLMNRRLRSTLPQTADLLRETPNLESLVEREEAYRKKYKQNYDRRRR
;
A
#
# COMPACT_ATOMS: atom_id res chain seq x y z
N MET A 1 -4.17 6.14 4.15
CA MET A 1 -5.45 6.81 4.48
C MET A 1 -6.38 5.74 5.04
N VAL A 2 -6.53 5.64 6.36
CA VAL A 2 -7.28 4.54 7.00
C VAL A 2 -8.62 5.05 7.47
N TYR A 3 -9.66 4.30 7.12
CA TYR A 3 -11.04 4.69 7.22
C TYR A 3 -11.87 3.85 8.28
N LEU A 4 -12.25 4.31 9.52
CA LEU A 4 -13.17 3.58 10.49
C LEU A 4 -14.26 4.35 11.35
N LYS A 5 -15.59 4.22 11.07
CA LYS A 5 -16.70 4.70 11.94
C LYS A 5 -17.83 3.67 11.98
N LYS A 6 -17.93 3.06 13.16
CA LYS A 6 -18.85 2.00 13.63
C LYS A 6 -20.35 2.31 13.53
N SER A 7 -21.15 1.23 13.56
CA SER A 7 -22.31 1.06 14.47
C SER A 7 -22.41 -0.41 14.93
N ASP A 8 -22.76 -0.58 16.22
CA ASP A 8 -22.84 -1.79 17.08
C ASP A 8 -23.73 -2.93 16.50
N GLN A 9 -23.73 -4.22 16.86
CA GLN A 9 -23.34 -5.14 17.96
C GLN A 9 -23.04 -6.48 17.23
N THR A 10 -22.08 -7.35 17.54
CA THR A 10 -21.63 -8.02 18.76
C THR A 10 -20.15 -8.37 18.55
N LEU A 11 -19.30 -8.35 19.60
CA LEU A 11 -18.00 -9.06 19.72
C LEU A 11 -17.15 -8.40 20.83
N GLY A 12 -16.76 -9.20 21.83
CA GLY A 12 -15.55 -9.04 22.65
C GLY A 12 -15.36 -7.75 23.48
N HIS A 13 -15.31 -7.91 24.80
CA HIS A 13 -15.19 -6.86 25.83
C HIS A 13 -13.93 -5.94 25.79
N SER A 14 -13.13 -5.87 24.71
CA SER A 14 -11.84 -5.16 24.70
C SER A 14 -11.73 -3.92 23.77
N PHE A 15 -12.64 -3.69 22.81
CA PHE A 15 -12.44 -2.65 21.75
C PHE A 15 -13.26 -1.35 21.89
N LYS A 16 -13.88 -1.06 23.05
CA LYS A 16 -14.68 0.17 23.24
C LYS A 16 -13.87 1.42 23.64
N SER A 17 -12.71 1.28 24.28
CA SER A 17 -11.84 2.44 24.64
C SER A 17 -11.04 3.03 23.46
N SER A 18 -10.96 2.31 22.34
CA SER A 18 -10.08 2.60 21.20
C SER A 18 -10.43 3.89 20.42
N LYS A 19 -11.70 4.27 20.27
CA LYS A 19 -12.08 5.43 19.42
C LYS A 19 -11.57 6.76 19.96
N ILE A 20 -11.72 6.99 21.26
CA ILE A 20 -11.34 8.25 21.90
C ILE A 20 -9.81 8.35 21.94
N GLN A 21 -9.13 7.25 22.27
CA GLN A 21 -7.68 7.17 22.27
C GLN A 21 -7.12 7.40 20.86
N PHE A 22 -7.70 6.78 19.83
CA PHE A 22 -7.26 6.96 18.45
C PHE A 22 -7.54 8.38 17.92
N LYS A 23 -8.64 9.01 18.33
CA LYS A 23 -8.92 10.41 18.00
C LYS A 23 -7.94 11.38 18.66
N LYS A 24 -7.53 11.09 19.91
CA LYS A 24 -6.47 11.84 20.59
C LYS A 24 -5.13 11.67 19.87
N PHE A 25 -4.78 10.44 19.52
CA PHE A 25 -3.57 10.10 18.76
C PHE A 25 -3.55 10.79 17.38
N SER A 26 -4.65 10.76 16.63
CA SER A 26 -4.74 11.40 15.32
C SER A 26 -4.57 12.93 15.43
N LYS A 27 -5.14 13.53 16.48
CA LYS A 27 -4.97 14.96 16.77
C LYS A 27 -3.53 15.30 17.17
N SER A 28 -2.87 14.48 17.98
CA SER A 28 -1.49 14.74 18.42
C SER A 28 -0.46 14.54 17.30
N TYR A 29 -0.66 13.56 16.43
CA TYR A 29 0.20 13.29 15.27
C TYR A 29 -0.19 14.09 14.01
N GLY A 30 -1.26 14.89 14.08
CA GLY A 30 -1.65 15.82 13.01
C GLY A 30 -2.23 15.16 11.75
N PHE A 31 -2.78 13.94 11.84
CA PHE A 31 -3.40 13.27 10.69
C PHE A 31 -4.91 13.13 10.84
N GLN A 32 -5.62 13.19 9.71
CA GLN A 32 -7.07 12.97 9.68
C GLN A 32 -7.37 11.47 9.59
N HIS A 33 -8.08 10.96 10.60
CA HIS A 33 -8.67 9.63 10.51
C HIS A 33 -10.03 9.72 9.84
N THR A 34 -10.06 9.47 8.54
CA THR A 34 -11.33 9.36 7.81
C THR A 34 -11.96 8.00 8.08
N THR A 35 -13.18 7.71 7.60
CA THR A 35 -13.88 6.47 7.94
C THR A 35 -14.86 5.89 6.92
N THR A 36 -14.85 4.58 6.64
CA THR A 36 -15.67 3.94 5.58
C THR A 36 -16.73 3.03 6.18
N SER A 37 -17.86 2.93 5.48
CA SER A 37 -18.96 2.05 5.88
C SER A 37 -18.55 0.58 5.73
N PRO A 38 -18.92 -0.30 6.68
CA PRO A 38 -18.65 -1.74 6.58
C PRO A 38 -19.14 -2.39 5.27
N LYS A 39 -20.17 -1.80 4.64
CA LYS A 39 -20.75 -2.30 3.38
C LYS A 39 -19.96 -1.90 2.13
N PHE A 40 -18.85 -1.16 2.27
CA PHE A 40 -18.06 -0.65 1.15
C PHE A 40 -16.59 -1.13 1.22
N SER A 41 -16.41 -2.46 1.22
CA SER A 41 -15.09 -3.12 1.30
C SER A 41 -14.13 -2.72 0.17
N GLN A 42 -14.66 -2.31 -0.99
CA GLN A 42 -13.86 -1.88 -2.14
C GLN A 42 -12.91 -0.72 -1.82
N SER A 43 -13.29 0.15 -0.88
CA SER A 43 -12.45 1.28 -0.45
C SER A 43 -11.15 0.87 0.25
N ASN A 44 -11.07 -0.34 0.79
CA ASN A 44 -9.90 -0.85 1.52
C ASN A 44 -9.08 -1.87 0.70
N GLY A 45 -9.44 -2.12 -0.57
CA GLY A 45 -8.83 -3.16 -1.38
C GLY A 45 -7.30 -3.03 -1.53
N GLU A 46 -6.78 -1.81 -1.65
CA GLU A 46 -5.33 -1.57 -1.72
C GLU A 46 -4.61 -1.93 -0.41
N ALA A 47 -5.19 -1.56 0.74
CA ALA A 47 -4.63 -1.90 2.04
C ALA A 47 -4.65 -3.43 2.26
N GLU A 48 -5.74 -4.10 1.90
CA GLU A 48 -5.85 -5.56 1.97
C GLU A 48 -4.83 -6.25 1.05
N ALA A 49 -4.66 -5.75 -0.17
CA ALA A 49 -3.65 -6.25 -1.10
C ALA A 49 -2.22 -6.09 -0.54
N ALA A 50 -1.91 -4.94 0.05
CA ALA A 50 -0.61 -4.70 0.67
C ALA A 50 -0.36 -5.66 1.85
N VAL A 51 -1.35 -5.88 2.71
CA VAL A 51 -1.26 -6.85 3.82
C VAL A 51 -1.08 -8.27 3.27
N LYS A 52 -1.78 -8.64 2.19
CA LYS A 52 -1.61 -9.95 1.54
C LYS A 52 -0.19 -10.14 1.02
N ILE A 53 0.38 -9.13 0.35
CA ILE A 53 1.76 -9.16 -0.14
C ILE A 53 2.74 -9.31 1.03
N ALA A 54 2.59 -8.50 2.09
CA ALA A 54 3.46 -8.57 3.27
C ALA A 54 3.41 -9.97 3.93
N LYS A 55 2.21 -10.54 4.09
CA LYS A 55 2.05 -11.91 4.62
C LYS A 55 2.74 -12.95 3.74
N ILE A 56 2.64 -12.84 2.42
CA ILE A 56 3.31 -13.76 1.49
C ILE A 56 4.82 -13.67 1.63
N ILE A 57 5.39 -12.45 1.68
CA ILE A 57 6.82 -12.22 1.83
C ILE A 57 7.33 -12.87 3.13
N LEU A 58 6.66 -12.59 4.25
CA LEU A 58 7.06 -13.10 5.56
C LEU A 58 6.89 -14.63 5.66
N LYS A 59 5.81 -15.18 5.09
CA LYS A 59 5.57 -16.63 5.14
C LYS A 59 6.57 -17.42 4.30
N LYS A 60 6.96 -16.89 3.13
CA LYS A 60 7.88 -17.58 2.21
C LYS A 60 9.35 -17.43 2.59
N ASN A 61 9.70 -16.41 3.36
CA ASN A 61 11.09 -16.08 3.71
C ASN A 61 11.21 -15.91 5.22
N ALA A 62 10.85 -16.96 5.96
CA ALA A 62 10.85 -16.93 7.43
C ALA A 62 12.27 -16.81 8.00
N GLU A 63 13.28 -17.34 7.30
CA GLU A 63 14.69 -17.32 7.72
C GLU A 63 15.32 -15.93 7.56
N ASP A 64 15.07 -15.25 6.43
CA ASP A 64 15.52 -13.87 6.20
C ASP A 64 14.40 -13.00 5.59
N PRO A 65 13.49 -12.49 6.44
CA PRO A 65 12.41 -11.62 5.99
C PRO A 65 12.93 -10.25 5.52
N TYR A 66 14.09 -9.80 5.99
CA TYR A 66 14.63 -8.48 5.68
C TYR A 66 15.18 -8.43 4.25
N LEU A 67 15.91 -9.47 3.83
CA LEU A 67 16.38 -9.59 2.46
C LEU A 67 15.20 -9.69 1.48
N ALA A 68 14.16 -10.45 1.83
CA ALA A 68 12.96 -10.55 1.01
C ALA A 68 12.20 -9.22 0.88
N LEU A 69 12.10 -8.45 1.97
CA LEU A 69 11.55 -7.10 1.94
C LEU A 69 12.41 -6.14 1.10
N LEU A 70 13.74 -6.25 1.17
CA LEU A 70 14.65 -5.48 0.32
C LEU A 70 14.45 -5.81 -1.16
N ALA A 71 14.32 -7.09 -1.50
CA ALA A 71 14.04 -7.55 -2.86
C ALA A 71 12.71 -6.97 -3.36
N TYR A 72 11.64 -7.04 -2.56
CA TYR A 72 10.35 -6.43 -2.92
C TYR A 72 10.46 -4.91 -3.15
N ARG A 73 11.18 -4.19 -2.29
CA ARG A 73 11.35 -2.73 -2.39
C ARG A 73 12.17 -2.30 -3.62
N THR A 74 13.01 -3.18 -4.15
CA THR A 74 13.92 -2.89 -5.28
C THR A 74 13.42 -3.47 -6.61
N THR A 75 12.41 -4.34 -6.58
CA THR A 75 11.79 -4.92 -7.78
C THR A 75 10.80 -3.93 -8.40
N PRO A 76 10.90 -3.63 -9.71
CA PRO A 76 9.92 -2.80 -10.41
C PRO A 76 8.50 -3.37 -10.36
N LEU A 77 7.53 -2.50 -10.17
CA LEU A 77 6.10 -2.81 -10.29
C LEU A 77 5.68 -2.77 -11.78
N GLN A 78 4.40 -3.02 -12.05
CA GLN A 78 3.84 -2.97 -13.41
C GLN A 78 4.00 -1.60 -14.09
N ASN A 79 4.14 -0.53 -13.31
CA ASN A 79 4.39 0.83 -13.80
C ASN A 79 5.87 1.10 -14.13
N GLY A 80 6.76 0.11 -13.96
CA GLY A 80 8.19 0.21 -14.26
C GLY A 80 9.04 0.76 -13.12
N TYR A 81 8.43 1.23 -12.02
CA TYR A 81 9.15 1.77 -10.86
C TYR A 81 9.06 0.85 -9.65
N SER A 82 10.14 0.77 -8.90
CA SER A 82 10.19 0.00 -7.65
C SER A 82 9.52 0.75 -6.49
N PRO A 83 8.98 0.05 -5.46
CA PRO A 83 8.38 0.70 -4.30
C PRO A 83 9.32 1.71 -3.61
N SER A 84 10.62 1.42 -3.56
CA SER A 84 11.61 2.35 -3.00
C SER A 84 11.77 3.63 -3.80
N GLN A 85 11.73 3.56 -5.13
CA GLN A 85 11.77 4.74 -5.98
C GLN A 85 10.54 5.61 -5.79
N LEU A 86 9.35 5.01 -5.65
CA LEU A 86 8.12 5.77 -5.41
C LEU A 86 8.08 6.42 -4.03
N LEU A 87 8.63 5.76 -3.01
CA LEU A 87 8.59 6.24 -1.62
C LEU A 87 9.75 7.20 -1.28
N MET A 88 10.96 6.90 -1.76
CA MET A 88 12.21 7.58 -1.37
C MET A 88 12.83 8.38 -2.51
N ASN A 89 12.19 8.41 -3.68
CA ASN A 89 12.69 9.07 -4.89
C ASN A 89 14.08 8.60 -5.34
N ARG A 90 14.48 7.39 -4.96
CA ARG A 90 15.78 6.79 -5.28
C ARG A 90 15.71 5.28 -5.26
N ARG A 91 16.67 4.60 -5.89
CA ARG A 91 16.76 3.13 -5.87
C ARG A 91 17.67 2.68 -4.73
N LEU A 92 17.25 1.67 -3.97
CA LEU A 92 18.08 1.09 -2.91
C LEU A 92 19.13 0.15 -3.50
N ARG A 93 20.30 0.07 -2.84
CA ARG A 93 21.31 -0.95 -3.16
C ARG A 93 20.75 -2.33 -2.87
N SER A 94 20.80 -3.21 -3.86
CA SER A 94 20.40 -4.61 -3.71
C SER A 94 21.63 -5.53 -3.81
N THR A 95 21.39 -6.84 -3.68
CA THR A 95 22.40 -7.89 -3.89
C THR A 95 22.85 -8.01 -5.34
N LEU A 96 22.09 -7.45 -6.28
CA LEU A 96 22.44 -7.43 -7.69
C LEU A 96 23.43 -6.29 -7.97
N PRO A 97 24.44 -6.51 -8.82
CA PRO A 97 25.35 -5.46 -9.23
C PRO A 97 24.56 -4.35 -9.95
N GLN A 98 24.73 -3.11 -9.50
CA GLN A 98 24.12 -1.92 -10.07
C GLN A 98 25.16 -0.80 -10.15
N THR A 99 25.05 0.02 -11.19
CA THR A 99 25.89 1.21 -11.36
C THR A 99 25.47 2.31 -10.38
N ALA A 100 26.40 3.18 -10.01
CA ALA A 100 26.14 4.28 -9.07
C ALA A 100 25.10 5.27 -9.62
N ASP A 101 25.05 5.45 -10.94
CA ASP A 101 24.12 6.38 -11.59
C ASP A 101 22.67 5.88 -11.51
N LEU A 102 22.46 4.57 -11.71
CA LEU A 102 21.15 3.93 -11.58
C LEU A 102 20.54 4.08 -10.16
N LEU A 103 21.38 4.25 -9.14
CA LEU A 103 20.93 4.49 -7.75
C LEU A 103 20.41 5.92 -7.54
N ARG A 104 20.84 6.86 -8.38
CA ARG A 104 20.47 8.30 -8.33
C ARG A 104 19.30 8.64 -9.23
N GLU A 105 18.86 7.71 -10.07
CA GLU A 105 17.72 7.92 -10.96
C GLU A 105 16.42 8.15 -10.17
N THR A 106 15.80 9.30 -10.45
CA THR A 106 14.49 9.67 -9.92
C THR A 106 13.39 9.27 -10.89
N PRO A 107 12.23 8.78 -10.41
CA PRO A 107 11.07 8.51 -11.26
C PRO A 107 10.60 9.77 -12.00
N ASN A 108 10.26 9.62 -13.29
CA ASN A 108 9.58 10.66 -14.05
C ASN A 108 8.09 10.62 -13.69
N LEU A 109 7.63 11.64 -12.96
CA LEU A 109 6.28 11.71 -12.42
C LEU A 109 5.19 11.79 -13.50
N GLU A 110 5.42 12.49 -14.60
CA GLU A 110 4.46 12.61 -15.70
C GLU A 110 4.20 11.23 -16.32
N SER A 111 5.27 10.53 -16.68
CA SER A 111 5.18 9.19 -17.26
C SER A 111 4.61 8.14 -16.29
N LEU A 112 4.76 8.35 -14.98
CA LEU A 112 4.17 7.51 -13.96
C LEU A 112 2.65 7.72 -13.91
N VAL A 113 2.20 8.98 -13.86
CA VAL A 113 0.77 9.33 -13.82
C VAL A 113 0.06 8.76 -15.04
N GLU A 114 0.63 8.92 -16.24
CA GLU A 114 0.05 8.37 -17.48
C GLU A 114 -0.11 6.84 -17.41
N ARG A 115 0.92 6.12 -16.95
CA ARG A 115 0.88 4.65 -16.82
C ARG A 115 -0.15 4.19 -15.79
N GLU A 116 -0.20 4.85 -14.62
CA GLU A 116 -1.17 4.56 -13.57
C GLU A 116 -2.61 4.84 -14.03
N GLU A 117 -2.84 5.93 -14.76
CA GLU A 117 -4.14 6.25 -15.33
C GLU A 117 -4.58 5.23 -16.39
N ALA A 118 -3.68 4.84 -17.30
CA ALA A 118 -3.96 3.81 -18.29
C ALA A 118 -4.33 2.49 -17.61
N TYR A 119 -3.60 2.12 -16.55
CA TYR A 119 -3.88 0.94 -15.75
C TYR A 119 -5.27 1.01 -15.07
N ARG A 120 -5.58 2.14 -14.41
CA ARG A 120 -6.89 2.38 -13.77
C ARG A 120 -8.04 2.35 -14.78
N LYS A 121 -7.88 2.97 -15.95
CA LYS A 121 -8.87 2.95 -17.04
C LYS A 121 -9.15 1.52 -17.50
N LYS A 122 -8.11 0.71 -17.74
CA LYS A 122 -8.24 -0.70 -18.13
C LYS A 122 -8.93 -1.53 -17.04
N TYR A 123 -8.58 -1.30 -15.78
CA TYR A 123 -9.19 -2.00 -14.65
C TYR A 123 -10.69 -1.69 -14.54
N LYS A 124 -11.06 -0.41 -14.69
CA LYS A 124 -12.46 0.04 -14.72
C LYS A 124 -13.23 -0.61 -15.86
N GLN A 125 -12.71 -0.59 -17.09
CA GLN A 125 -13.35 -1.22 -18.25
C GLN A 125 -13.60 -2.72 -18.04
N ASN A 126 -12.62 -3.44 -17.49
CA ASN A 126 -12.75 -4.87 -17.20
C ASN A 126 -13.79 -5.15 -16.13
N TYR A 127 -13.86 -4.30 -15.10
CA TYR A 127 -14.86 -4.40 -14.05
C TYR A 127 -16.28 -4.12 -14.58
N ASP A 128 -16.45 -3.06 -15.37
CA ASP A 128 -17.74 -2.69 -15.97
C ASP A 128 -18.24 -3.78 -16.93
N ARG A 129 -17.35 -4.40 -17.71
CA ARG A 129 -17.70 -5.52 -18.60
C ARG A 129 -18.20 -6.75 -17.85
N ARG A 130 -17.64 -7.05 -16.68
CA ARG A 130 -18.02 -8.22 -15.85
C ARG A 130 -19.34 -8.04 -15.09
N ARG A 131 -19.86 -6.80 -15.05
CA ARG A 131 -21.08 -6.43 -14.32
C ARG A 131 -22.26 -6.07 -15.23
N ARG A 132 -22.11 -6.23 -16.54
CA ARG A 132 -23.22 -6.26 -17.50
C ARG A 132 -23.69 -7.69 -17.67
#